data_AF-A0A838GGH3-F1
#
_entry.id   AF-A0A838GGH3-F1
#
_cell.length_a   1.000
_cell.length_b   1.000
_cell.length_c   1.000
_cell.angle_alpha   90.00
_cell.angle_beta   90.00
_cell.angle_gamma   90.00
#
_symmetry.space_group_name_H-M   'P 1'
#
loop_
_entity.id
_entity.type
_entity.pdbx_description
1 polymer ?
#
loop_
_entity_poly.entity_id
_entity_poly.type
_entity_poly.pdbx_seq_one_letter_code
_entity_poly.pdbx_strand_id
1 'polypeptide(L)'
;TGFERGILGGIRPGKIDAATLSPVERTLQEAASRVASGWSEPLTSHLQRFGGGTAMVFEWSDGGGDRLAVAARSFENGRTDIVRLSSAAAGSTPPPPKLLHQWSALPSTDQLTLGLRVAMESAERGG
;
A
#
# COMPACT_ATOMS: atom_id res chain seq x y z
N THR A 1 0.84 8.26 -26.88
CA THR A 1 0.11 9.24 -26.05
C THR A 1 -1.33 8.80 -25.98
N GLY A 2 -1.81 8.41 -24.80
CA GLY A 2 -3.17 7.94 -24.60
C GLY A 2 -3.51 8.01 -23.13
N PHE A 3 -4.20 9.07 -22.73
CA PHE A 3 -4.76 9.23 -21.39
C PHE A 3 -6.28 9.13 -21.54
N GLU A 4 -6.88 8.09 -20.96
CA GLU A 4 -8.34 8.02 -20.82
C GLU A 4 -8.76 8.49 -19.42
N ARG A 5 -9.81 9.32 -19.40
CA ARG A 5 -10.36 9.94 -18.19
C ARG A 5 -11.27 8.96 -17.46
N GLY A 6 -10.93 8.64 -16.20
CA GLY A 6 -11.80 7.90 -15.30
C GLY A 6 -12.89 8.81 -14.68
N ILE A 7 -14.08 8.23 -14.50
CA ILE A 7 -15.32 8.85 -13.95
C ILE A 7 -15.24 9.39 -12.50
N LEU A 8 -14.07 9.34 -11.83
CA LEU A 8 -13.85 9.86 -10.47
C LEU A 8 -12.57 10.69 -10.33
N GLY A 9 -12.18 11.47 -11.36
CA GLY A 9 -11.15 12.50 -11.23
C GLY A 9 -9.74 12.03 -10.82
N GLY A 10 -9.50 10.73 -10.74
CA GLY A 10 -8.19 10.12 -10.45
C GLY A 10 -7.57 9.55 -11.72
N ILE A 11 -6.31 9.91 -11.96
CA ILE A 11 -5.46 9.25 -12.96
C ILE A 11 -5.47 7.75 -12.67
N ARG A 12 -5.96 6.92 -13.59
CA ARG A 12 -5.72 5.47 -13.52
C ARG A 12 -4.24 5.24 -13.83
N PRO A 13 -3.43 4.71 -12.91
CA PRO A 13 -2.08 4.29 -13.26
C PRO A 13 -2.20 3.16 -14.29
N GLY A 14 -1.52 3.30 -15.42
CA GLY A 14 -1.36 2.17 -16.34
C GLY A 14 -0.76 0.99 -15.56
N LYS A 15 -1.25 -0.23 -15.83
CA LYS A 15 -0.64 -1.47 -15.30
C LYS A 15 0.87 -1.37 -15.51
N ILE A 16 1.60 -1.26 -14.42
CA ILE A 16 3.05 -1.16 -14.47
C ILE A 16 3.56 -2.51 -14.95
N ASP A 17 4.33 -2.51 -16.04
CA ASP A 17 4.90 -3.72 -16.60
C ASP A 17 5.91 -4.31 -15.61
N ALA A 18 5.70 -5.56 -15.22
CA ALA A 18 6.55 -6.28 -14.26
C ALA A 18 8.03 -6.33 -14.69
N ALA A 19 8.31 -6.24 -15.99
CA ALA A 19 9.66 -6.18 -16.54
C ALA A 19 10.40 -4.84 -16.27
N THR A 20 9.67 -3.80 -15.87
CA THR A 20 10.20 -2.43 -15.66
C THR A 20 10.29 -2.02 -14.19
N LEU A 21 10.08 -2.97 -13.27
CA LEU A 21 10.13 -2.70 -11.84
C LEU A 21 11.57 -2.45 -11.38
N SER A 22 11.74 -1.37 -10.62
CA SER A 22 12.97 -1.13 -9.86
C SER A 22 13.16 -2.22 -8.78
N PRO A 23 14.36 -2.39 -8.22
CA PRO A 23 14.59 -3.35 -7.14
C PRO A 23 13.63 -3.15 -5.94
N VAL A 24 13.39 -1.90 -5.56
CA VAL A 24 12.44 -1.52 -4.48
C VAL A 24 11.03 -2.00 -4.82
N GLU A 25 10.59 -1.75 -6.05
CA GLU A 25 9.25 -2.10 -6.50
C GLU A 25 9.05 -3.61 -6.58
N ARG A 26 10.10 -4.35 -6.95
CA ARG A 26 10.11 -5.81 -6.93
C ARG A 26 9.95 -6.34 -5.50
N THR A 27 10.68 -5.79 -4.53
CA THR A 27 10.54 -6.16 -3.11
C THR A 27 9.13 -5.86 -2.58
N LEU A 28 8.58 -4.68 -2.90
CA LEU A 28 7.21 -4.32 -2.52
C LEU A 28 6.17 -5.26 -3.15
N GLN A 29 6.31 -5.57 -4.44
CA GLN A 29 5.41 -6.46 -5.18
C GLN A 29 5.48 -7.91 -4.69
N GLU A 30 6.68 -8.40 -4.38
CA GLU A 30 6.85 -9.76 -3.87
C GLU A 30 6.26 -9.90 -2.47
N ALA A 31 6.54 -8.95 -1.56
CA ALA A 31 5.92 -8.93 -0.25
C ALA A 31 4.39 -8.83 -0.34
N ALA A 32 3.87 -7.99 -1.24
CA ALA A 32 2.44 -7.88 -1.48
C ALA A 32 1.81 -9.21 -1.90
N SER A 33 2.47 -9.93 -2.81
CA SER A 33 1.99 -11.21 -3.31
C SER A 33 1.95 -12.26 -2.19
N ARG A 34 2.96 -12.29 -1.31
CA ARG A 34 3.04 -13.21 -0.16
C ARG A 34 2.04 -12.88 0.96
N VAL A 35 1.70 -11.60 1.13
CA VAL A 35 0.63 -11.19 2.05
C VAL A 35 -0.72 -11.59 1.47
N ALA A 36 -1.00 -11.23 0.21
CA ALA A 36 -2.26 -11.53 -0.46
C ALA A 36 -2.55 -13.04 -0.51
N SER A 37 -1.54 -13.89 -0.73
CA SER A 37 -1.72 -15.35 -0.77
C SER A 37 -2.08 -15.97 0.58
N GLY A 38 -1.82 -15.27 1.69
CA GLY A 38 -2.04 -15.78 3.05
C GLY A 38 -3.06 -14.97 3.85
N TRP A 39 -3.69 -13.96 3.26
CA TRP A 39 -4.72 -13.15 3.91
C TRP A 39 -6.09 -13.80 3.73
N SER A 40 -6.92 -13.81 4.78
CA SER A 40 -8.22 -14.47 4.76
C SER A 40 -9.24 -13.77 3.86
N GLU A 41 -9.18 -12.43 3.83
CA GLU A 41 -10.10 -11.60 3.06
C GLU A 41 -9.52 -11.24 1.69
N PRO A 42 -10.36 -11.07 0.65
CA PRO A 42 -9.91 -10.60 -0.65
C PRO A 42 -9.15 -9.27 -0.53
N LEU A 43 -7.86 -9.32 -0.85
CA LEU A 43 -6.95 -8.18 -0.76
C LEU A 43 -6.71 -7.59 -2.14
N THR A 44 -7.07 -6.32 -2.34
CA THR A 44 -6.66 -5.56 -3.52
C THR A 44 -5.34 -4.88 -3.22
N SER A 45 -4.35 -5.01 -4.12
CA SER A 45 -3.09 -4.29 -4.00
C SER A 45 -2.72 -3.56 -5.28
N HIS A 46 -2.09 -2.40 -5.16
CA HIS A 46 -1.62 -1.62 -6.30
C HIS A 46 -0.34 -0.85 -5.98
N LEU A 47 0.59 -0.87 -6.92
CA LEU A 47 1.82 -0.10 -6.85
C LEU A 47 1.59 1.30 -7.43
N GLN A 48 2.05 2.33 -6.73
CA GLN A 48 1.96 3.73 -7.15
C GLN A 48 3.30 4.44 -6.92
N ARG A 49 3.86 5.05 -7.98
CA ARG A 49 5.00 5.97 -7.88
C ARG A 49 4.52 7.37 -7.48
N PHE A 50 5.29 8.08 -6.68
CA PHE A 50 5.03 9.47 -6.29
C PHE A 50 6.34 10.29 -6.30
N GLY A 51 6.24 11.62 -6.14
CA GLY A 51 7.37 12.57 -6.21
C GLY A 51 8.38 12.50 -5.06
N GLY A 52 8.68 11.30 -4.57
CA GLY A 52 9.66 11.04 -3.53
C GLY A 52 9.83 9.55 -3.21
N GLY A 53 9.30 8.64 -4.05
CA GLY A 53 9.40 7.21 -3.84
C GLY A 53 8.29 6.39 -4.49
N THR A 54 8.10 5.18 -3.98
CA THR A 54 7.06 4.24 -4.42
C THR A 54 6.26 3.71 -3.23
N ALA A 55 4.94 3.60 -3.41
CA ALA A 55 4.02 3.02 -2.46
C ALA A 55 3.42 1.73 -3.04
N MET A 56 3.25 0.72 -2.18
CA MET A 56 2.34 -0.40 -2.40
C MET A 56 1.17 -0.22 -1.45
N VAL A 57 -0.03 -0.03 -2.01
CA VAL A 57 -1.26 0.16 -1.27
C VAL A 57 -2.03 -1.16 -1.23
N PHE A 58 -2.62 -1.45 -0.08
CA PHE A 58 -3.41 -2.62 0.21
C PHE A 58 -4.78 -2.19 0.70
N GLU A 59 -5.84 -2.75 0.13
CA GLU A 59 -7.24 -2.46 0.49
C GLU A 59 -8.01 -3.77 0.66
N TRP A 60 -8.75 -3.89 1.77
CA TRP A 60 -9.59 -5.05 2.07
C TRP A 60 -10.78 -4.64 2.94
N SER A 61 -11.70 -5.57 3.18
CA SER A 61 -12.81 -5.40 4.12
C SER A 61 -12.52 -6.20 5.39
N ASP A 62 -12.83 -5.68 6.56
CA ASP A 62 -12.50 -6.29 7.87
C ASP A 62 -13.42 -7.46 8.29
N GLY A 63 -14.09 -8.12 7.34
CA GLY A 63 -15.13 -9.14 7.61
C GLY A 63 -16.44 -8.55 8.20
N GLY A 64 -16.39 -7.39 8.85
CA GLY A 64 -17.54 -6.62 9.35
C GLY A 64 -18.15 -5.65 8.33
N GLY A 65 -17.43 -5.41 7.22
CA GLY A 65 -17.88 -4.59 6.09
C GLY A 65 -17.21 -3.23 6.00
N ASP A 66 -16.36 -2.88 6.97
CA ASP A 66 -15.56 -1.66 6.91
C ASP A 66 -14.36 -1.84 5.99
N ARG A 67 -14.14 -0.86 5.11
CA ARG A 67 -12.98 -0.85 4.22
C ARG A 67 -11.76 -0.32 4.94
N LEU A 68 -10.71 -1.14 4.96
CA LEU A 68 -9.41 -0.81 5.52
C LEU A 68 -8.39 -0.63 4.42
N ALA A 69 -7.40 0.21 4.67
CA ALA A 69 -6.29 0.41 3.77
C ALA A 69 -4.98 0.68 4.51
N VAL A 70 -3.90 0.04 4.04
CA VAL A 70 -2.52 0.32 4.48
C VAL A 70 -1.63 0.54 3.27
N ALA A 71 -0.55 1.30 3.45
CA ALA A 71 0.46 1.49 2.42
C ALA A 71 1.85 1.23 2.97
N ALA A 72 2.63 0.39 2.28
CA ALA A 72 4.07 0.33 2.44
C ALA A 72 4.70 1.34 1.47
N ARG A 73 5.48 2.29 1.98
CA ARG A 73 6.11 3.35 1.17
C ARG A 73 7.61 3.28 1.33
N SER A 74 8.31 3.22 0.22
CA SER A 74 9.76 3.36 0.17
C SER A 74 10.13 4.69 -0.46
N PHE A 75 11.01 5.43 0.20
CA PHE A 75 11.40 6.78 -0.19
C PHE A 75 12.79 6.79 -0.83
N GLU A 76 13.08 7.81 -1.62
CA GLU A 76 14.38 7.98 -2.28
C GLU A 76 15.55 8.09 -1.29
N ASN A 77 15.29 8.54 -0.06
CA ASN A 77 16.28 8.57 1.03
C ASN A 77 16.55 7.19 1.66
N GLY A 78 15.99 6.11 1.09
CA GLY A 78 16.16 4.72 1.54
C GLY A 78 15.17 4.29 2.62
N ARG A 79 14.50 5.21 3.30
CA ARG A 79 13.53 4.89 4.36
C ARG A 79 12.36 4.10 3.81
N THR A 80 11.85 3.15 4.59
CA THR A 80 10.59 2.46 4.28
C THR A 80 9.66 2.54 5.48
N ASP A 81 8.39 2.88 5.28
CA ASP A 81 7.39 2.88 6.33
C ASP A 81 6.11 2.16 5.92
N ILE A 82 5.31 1.79 6.92
CA ILE A 82 3.95 1.30 6.75
C ILE A 82 3.01 2.27 7.47
N VAL A 83 1.99 2.72 6.75
CA VAL A 83 0.98 3.63 7.28
C VAL A 83 -0.42 3.05 7.11
N ARG A 84 -1.31 3.35 8.06
CA ARG A 84 -2.76 3.20 7.87
C ARG A 84 -3.27 4.39 7.09
N LEU A 85 -4.01 4.13 6.01
CA LEU A 85 -4.68 5.16 5.24
C LEU A 85 -6.08 5.36 5.84
N SER A 86 -6.47 6.62 6.01
CA SER A 86 -7.80 6.97 6.47
C SER A 86 -8.67 7.33 5.27
N SER A 87 -9.88 6.75 5.22
CA SER A 87 -10.89 7.20 4.28
C SER A 87 -11.47 8.54 4.75
N ALA A 88 -11.64 9.47 3.81
CA ALA A 88 -12.40 10.70 4.08
C ALA A 88 -13.90 10.40 4.04
N ALA A 89 -14.66 11.07 4.91
CA ALA A 89 -16.09 11.22 4.66
C ALA A 89 -16.28 12.09 3.40
N ALA A 90 -17.38 11.89 2.66
CA ALA A 90 -17.66 12.67 1.46
C ALA A 90 -17.68 14.18 1.80
N GLY A 91 -16.80 14.94 1.15
CA GLY A 91 -16.67 16.40 1.35
C GLY A 91 -15.71 16.84 2.46
N SER A 92 -14.99 15.92 3.12
CA SER A 92 -13.93 16.27 4.08
C SER A 92 -12.53 15.94 3.55
N THR A 93 -11.53 16.64 4.09
CA THR A 93 -10.13 16.26 3.88
C THR A 93 -9.85 14.98 4.69
N PRO A 94 -9.29 13.91 4.08
CA PRO A 94 -8.93 12.72 4.82
C PRO A 94 -7.92 13.07 5.91
N PRO A 95 -8.01 12.46 7.11
CA PRO A 95 -7.00 12.67 8.13
C PRO A 95 -5.63 12.16 7.63
N PRO A 96 -4.54 12.69 8.20
CA PRO A 96 -3.20 12.28 7.81
C PRO A 96 -3.02 10.77 8.08
N PRO A 97 -2.29 10.05 7.20
CA PRO A 97 -1.98 8.64 7.43
C PRO A 97 -1.31 8.42 8.79
N LYS A 98 -1.73 7.37 9.50
CA LYS A 98 -1.15 7.00 10.80
C LYS A 98 0.04 6.07 10.58
N LEU A 99 1.21 6.44 11.11
CA LEU A 99 2.40 5.57 11.05
C LEU A 99 2.18 4.32 11.91
N LEU A 100 2.38 3.15 11.30
CA LEU A 100 2.28 1.85 11.98
C LEU A 100 3.67 1.28 12.24
N HIS A 101 4.58 1.38 11.28
CA HIS A 101 5.94 0.88 11.41
C HIS A 101 6.92 1.62 10.50
N GLN A 102 8.21 1.61 10.84
CA GLN A 102 9.25 2.25 10.05
C GLN A 102 10.58 1.50 10.12
N TRP A 103 11.28 1.45 8.99
CA TRP A 103 12.66 1.05 8.84
C TRP A 103 13.48 2.21 8.27
N SER A 104 14.73 2.36 8.72
CA SER A 104 15.66 3.37 8.20
C SER A 104 16.16 3.06 6.78
N ALA A 105 15.99 1.82 6.32
CA ALA A 105 16.35 1.33 5.00
C ALA A 105 15.25 0.43 4.43
N LEU A 106 15.34 0.01 3.17
CA LEU A 106 14.47 -1.03 2.62
C LEU A 106 14.70 -2.36 3.37
N PRO A 107 13.70 -2.91 4.09
CA PRO A 107 13.81 -4.20 4.74
C PRO A 107 13.86 -5.35 3.72
N SER A 108 14.25 -6.55 4.15
CA SER A 108 14.12 -7.74 3.30
C SER A 108 12.65 -8.04 2.96
N THR A 109 12.40 -8.80 1.90
CA THR A 109 11.03 -9.22 1.53
C THR A 109 10.32 -9.91 2.70
N ASP A 110 11.02 -10.75 3.48
CA ASP A 110 10.45 -11.46 4.62
C ASP A 110 10.06 -10.50 5.76
N GLN A 111 10.96 -9.56 6.09
CA GLN A 111 10.71 -8.54 7.11
C GLN A 111 9.55 -7.62 6.71
N LEU A 112 9.48 -7.23 5.44
CA LEU A 112 8.39 -6.42 4.91
C LEU A 112 7.06 -7.18 4.95
N THR A 113 7.06 -8.46 4.56
CA THR A 113 5.87 -9.33 4.59
C THR A 113 5.34 -9.44 6.02
N LEU A 114 6.22 -9.70 6.99
CA LEU A 114 5.84 -9.77 8.39
C LEU A 114 5.30 -8.44 8.92
N GLY A 115 6.00 -7.34 8.64
CA GLY A 115 5.57 -6.00 9.05
C GLY A 115 4.22 -5.61 8.46
N LEU A 116 3.96 -5.96 7.20
CA LEU A 116 2.66 -5.75 6.55
C LEU A 116 1.54 -6.55 7.23
N ARG A 117 1.75 -7.85 7.51
CA ARG A 117 0.74 -8.66 8.21
C ARG A 117 0.39 -8.07 9.57
N VAL A 118 1.40 -7.75 10.39
CA VAL A 118 1.18 -7.13 11.70
C VAL A 118 0.46 -5.80 11.58
N ALA A 119 0.82 -4.97 10.59
CA ALA A 119 0.18 -3.68 10.34
C ALA A 119 -1.28 -3.83 9.92
N MET A 120 -1.61 -4.79 9.05
CA MET A 120 -2.97 -5.08 8.62
C MET A 120 -3.82 -5.61 9.77
N GLU A 121 -3.32 -6.57 10.56
CA GLU A 121 -4.00 -7.05 11.76
C GLU A 121 -4.25 -5.92 12.77
N SER A 122 -3.29 -5.00 12.92
CA SER A 122 -3.43 -3.84 13.80
C SER A 122 -4.49 -2.86 13.29
N ALA A 123 -4.64 -2.72 11.97
CA ALA A 123 -5.68 -1.90 11.36
C ALA A 123 -7.09 -2.49 11.59
N GLU A 124 -7.23 -3.81 11.57
CA GLU A 124 -8.48 -4.52 11.89
C GLU A 124 -8.88 -4.37 13.36
N ARG A 125 -7.90 -4.38 14.28
CA ARG A 125 -8.17 -4.22 15.72
C ARG A 125 -8.50 -2.78 16.14
N GLY A 126 -8.61 -1.85 15.19
CA GLY A 126 -9.04 -0.48 15.45
C GLY A 126 -8.00 0.41 16.15
N GLY A 127 -6.70 0.13 15.97
CA GLY A 127 -5.61 0.81 16.68
C GLY A 127 -5.62 2.34 16.62
#